data_AF-A0A9P8ANM7-F1
#
_entry.id   AF-A0A9P8ANM7-F1
#
_cell.length_a   1.000
_cell.length_b   1.000
_cell.length_c   1.000
_cell.angle_alpha   90.00
_cell.angle_beta   90.00
_cell.angle_gamma   90.00
#
_symmetry.space_group_name_H-M   'P 1'
#
loop_
_entity.id
_entity.type
_entity.pdbx_description
1 polymer ?
#
loop_
_entity_poly.entity_id
_entity_poly.type
_entity_poly.pdbx_seq_one_letter_code
_entity_poly.pdbx_strand_id
1 'polypeptide(L)'
;LAYSTYPWTYTSARTDDRVVVSFSSLPGGSIQNYNFRHTISHQVGHWAGLYHTFEGRCLGSVDYASDTHAEASPAYGCPSGLPLVYNYMDYSYESCVEEFTGGQAVAKTE
;
A
#
# COMPACT_ATOMS: atom_id res chain seq x y z
N LEU A 1 2.89 -11.73 0.19
CA LEU A 1 1.56 -11.71 0.85
C LEU A 1 0.47 -11.64 -0.20
N ALA A 2 0.58 -10.69 -1.12
CA ALA A 2 -0.37 -10.46 -2.21
C ALA A 2 0.35 -9.73 -3.35
N TYR A 3 -0.32 -9.55 -4.49
CA TYR A 3 0.09 -8.63 -5.55
C TYR A 3 -1.14 -8.04 -6.25
N SER A 4 -0.95 -6.93 -6.95
CA SER A 4 -1.94 -6.29 -7.80
C SER A 4 -1.32 -5.76 -9.08
N THR A 5 -2.16 -5.55 -10.10
CA THR A 5 -1.83 -4.74 -11.28
C THR A 5 -2.11 -3.28 -11.02
N TYR A 6 -1.40 -2.39 -11.72
CA TYR A 6 -1.66 -0.95 -11.69
C TYR A 6 -2.63 -0.51 -12.82
N PRO A 7 -3.38 0.60 -12.68
CA PRO A 7 -4.33 1.06 -13.70
C PRO A 7 -3.73 1.22 -15.09
N TRP A 8 -2.52 1.75 -15.21
CA TRP A 8 -1.85 1.99 -16.48
C TRP A 8 -1.44 0.70 -17.22
N THR A 9 -1.44 -0.45 -16.55
CA THR A 9 -1.19 -1.76 -17.19
C THR A 9 -2.43 -2.32 -17.89
N TYR A 10 -3.62 -1.77 -17.63
CA TYR A 10 -4.89 -2.29 -18.15
C TYR A 10 -4.94 -2.33 -19.68
N THR A 11 -4.40 -1.31 -20.35
CA THR A 11 -4.46 -1.20 -21.82
C THR A 11 -3.60 -2.25 -22.52
N SER A 12 -2.49 -2.66 -21.89
CA SER A 12 -1.54 -3.64 -22.44
C SER A 12 -1.78 -5.07 -21.94
N ALA A 13 -2.42 -5.26 -20.78
CA ALA A 13 -2.60 -6.57 -20.14
C ALA A 13 -3.97 -6.72 -19.45
N ARG A 14 -5.06 -6.37 -20.16
CA ARG A 14 -6.44 -6.34 -19.62
C ARG A 14 -6.87 -7.62 -18.88
N THR A 15 -6.49 -8.79 -19.38
CA THR A 15 -6.89 -10.07 -18.79
C THR A 15 -6.19 -10.37 -17.47
N ASP A 16 -5.11 -9.65 -17.17
CA ASP A 16 -4.34 -9.81 -15.95
C ASP A 16 -4.75 -8.81 -14.87
N ASP A 17 -5.68 -7.88 -15.15
CA ASP A 17 -6.13 -6.87 -14.19
C ASP A 17 -6.82 -7.50 -12.99
N ARG A 18 -6.14 -7.48 -11.83
CA ARG A 18 -6.60 -8.14 -10.61
C ARG A 18 -5.81 -7.74 -9.37
N VAL A 19 -6.40 -8.08 -8.23
CA VAL A 19 -5.73 -8.23 -6.94
C VAL A 19 -5.69 -9.73 -6.60
N VAL A 20 -4.53 -10.26 -6.25
CA VAL A 20 -4.36 -11.64 -5.77
C VAL A 20 -3.81 -11.63 -4.37
N VAL A 21 -4.50 -12.27 -3.44
CA VAL A 21 -4.13 -12.32 -2.03
C VAL A 21 -3.92 -13.76 -1.58
N SER A 22 -2.89 -14.01 -0.78
CA SER A 22 -2.71 -15.30 -0.13
C SER A 22 -3.90 -15.57 0.81
N PHE A 23 -4.51 -16.74 0.70
CA PHE A 23 -5.58 -17.13 1.63
C PHE A 23 -5.13 -17.06 3.10
N SER A 24 -3.86 -17.37 3.38
CA SER A 24 -3.31 -17.34 4.72
C SER A 24 -3.09 -15.93 5.30
N SER A 25 -3.24 -14.86 4.50
CA SER A 25 -3.23 -13.47 4.95
C SER A 25 -4.64 -12.86 5.09
N LEU A 26 -5.70 -13.66 4.89
CA LEU A 26 -7.07 -13.23 5.15
C LEU A 26 -7.41 -13.30 6.64
N PRO A 27 -8.50 -12.65 7.11
CA PRO A 27 -8.98 -12.76 8.48
C PRO A 27 -9.01 -14.22 8.98
N GLY A 28 -8.29 -14.50 10.06
CA GLY A 28 -8.18 -15.86 10.62
C GLY A 28 -7.16 -16.78 9.94
N GLY A 29 -6.37 -16.26 8.99
CA GLY A 29 -5.28 -16.97 8.33
C GLY A 29 -4.06 -17.17 9.23
N SER A 30 -3.11 -17.98 8.76
CA SER A 30 -1.94 -18.41 9.55
C SER A 30 -0.73 -17.45 9.50
N ILE A 31 -0.75 -16.42 8.66
CA ILE A 31 0.36 -15.47 8.58
C ILE A 31 0.18 -14.41 9.67
N GLN A 32 0.88 -14.62 10.79
CA GLN A 32 0.85 -13.68 11.91
C GLN A 32 1.23 -12.25 11.48
N ASN A 33 0.54 -11.26 12.06
CA ASN A 33 0.67 -9.82 11.76
C ASN A 33 0.15 -9.37 10.39
N TYR A 34 -0.29 -10.30 9.54
CA TYR A 34 -0.82 -10.02 8.21
C TYR A 34 -2.10 -10.81 7.91
N ASN A 35 -2.95 -11.02 8.93
CA ASN A 35 -4.14 -11.87 8.87
C ASN A 35 -5.40 -11.17 9.42
N PHE A 36 -5.52 -9.84 9.27
CA PHE A 36 -6.63 -9.03 9.80
C PHE A 36 -7.52 -8.44 8.71
N ARG A 37 -6.94 -8.01 7.57
CA ARG A 37 -7.57 -7.60 6.28
C ARG A 37 -6.72 -6.61 5.47
N HIS A 38 -5.75 -5.95 6.09
CA HIS A 38 -5.17 -4.72 5.54
C HIS A 38 -4.23 -4.97 4.35
N THR A 39 -3.74 -6.20 4.18
CA THR A 39 -3.09 -6.66 2.95
C THR A 39 -3.97 -6.40 1.72
N ILE A 40 -5.29 -6.62 1.81
CA ILE A 40 -6.21 -6.31 0.71
C ILE A 40 -6.28 -4.80 0.48
N SER A 41 -6.42 -3.99 1.52
CA SER A 41 -6.47 -2.53 1.41
C SER A 41 -5.24 -1.97 0.69
N HIS A 42 -4.04 -2.44 1.06
CA HIS A 42 -2.78 -2.09 0.40
C HIS A 42 -2.80 -2.44 -1.10
N GLN A 43 -3.20 -3.66 -1.46
CA GLN A 43 -3.24 -4.07 -2.87
C GLN A 43 -4.31 -3.32 -3.67
N VAL A 44 -5.46 -3.00 -3.06
CA VAL A 44 -6.49 -2.17 -3.71
C VAL A 44 -5.98 -0.74 -3.91
N GLY A 45 -5.15 -0.23 -3.00
CA GLY A 45 -4.44 1.05 -3.18
C GLY A 45 -3.60 1.04 -4.46
N HIS A 46 -2.75 0.03 -4.65
CA HIS A 46 -2.00 -0.15 -5.89
C HIS A 46 -2.90 -0.32 -7.12
N TRP A 47 -3.97 -1.11 -7.02
CA TRP A 47 -4.92 -1.28 -8.12
C TRP A 47 -5.64 0.03 -8.48
N ALA A 48 -5.85 0.93 -7.51
CA ALA A 48 -6.32 2.29 -7.73
C ALA A 48 -5.21 3.27 -8.15
N GLY A 49 -3.96 2.81 -8.19
CA GLY A 49 -2.79 3.55 -8.69
C GLY A 49 -1.96 4.28 -7.64
N LEU A 50 -2.11 3.94 -6.36
CA LEU A 50 -1.24 4.44 -5.30
C LEU A 50 0.09 3.68 -5.29
N TYR A 51 1.19 4.40 -5.09
CA TYR A 51 2.50 3.81 -4.87
C TYR A 51 2.75 3.63 -3.37
N HIS A 52 3.84 2.93 -3.04
CA HIS A 52 4.35 2.92 -1.67
C HIS A 52 4.77 4.32 -1.23
N THR A 53 4.60 4.63 0.06
CA THR A 53 5.02 5.93 0.65
C THR A 53 6.53 6.17 0.57
N PHE A 54 7.29 5.09 0.50
CA PHE A 54 8.75 5.07 0.35
C PHE A 54 9.21 4.91 -1.12
N GLU A 55 8.29 4.90 -2.07
CA GLU A 55 8.63 4.91 -3.49
C GLU A 55 9.44 6.18 -3.81
N GLY A 56 10.46 6.08 -4.67
CA GLY A 56 11.33 7.23 -4.96
C GLY A 56 12.29 7.63 -3.82
N ARG A 57 12.17 7.04 -2.62
CA ARG A 57 13.01 7.32 -1.44
C ARG A 57 12.98 8.81 -1.06
N CYS A 58 14.03 9.31 -0.39
CA CYS A 58 14.18 10.73 -0.07
C CYS A 58 14.43 11.65 -1.29
N LEU A 59 14.27 11.17 -2.53
CA LEU A 59 14.46 11.98 -3.73
C LEU A 59 13.18 12.73 -4.15
N GLY A 60 12.06 12.49 -3.45
CA GLY A 60 10.77 13.15 -3.64
C GLY A 60 9.62 12.16 -3.53
N SER A 61 8.44 12.64 -3.10
CA SER A 61 7.22 11.83 -3.14
C SER A 61 6.86 11.61 -4.62
N VAL A 62 6.90 10.34 -5.02
CA VAL A 62 6.46 9.87 -6.35
C VAL A 62 5.17 9.06 -6.24
N ASP A 63 4.52 9.09 -5.08
CA ASP A 63 3.21 8.48 -4.86
C ASP A 63 2.04 9.41 -5.23
N TYR A 64 2.36 10.59 -5.79
CA TYR A 64 1.42 11.57 -6.33
C TYR A 64 0.38 12.08 -5.31
N ALA A 65 0.66 11.90 -4.02
CA ALA A 65 -0.12 12.40 -2.91
C ALA A 65 0.63 13.57 -2.24
N SER A 66 0.02 14.75 -2.21
CA SER A 66 0.70 15.97 -1.73
C SER A 66 0.97 16.00 -0.23
N ASP A 67 0.34 15.11 0.53
CA ASP A 67 0.37 15.05 1.99
C ASP A 67 1.10 13.82 2.55
N THR A 68 1.70 13.00 1.70
CA THR A 68 2.62 11.94 2.10
C THR A 68 4.05 12.44 2.01
N HIS A 69 4.76 12.41 3.15
CA HIS A 69 6.17 12.77 3.20
C HIS A 69 7.03 11.69 2.54
N ALA A 70 8.11 12.08 1.86
CA ALA A 70 9.03 11.11 1.26
C ALA A 70 9.76 10.30 2.34
N GLU A 71 9.69 8.96 2.26
CA GLU A 71 10.36 8.05 3.19
C GLU A 71 11.51 7.30 2.50
N ALA A 72 12.63 7.09 3.20
CA ALA A 72 13.81 6.44 2.62
C ALA A 72 13.61 4.93 2.37
N SER A 73 12.77 4.32 3.19
CA SER A 73 12.55 2.88 3.30
C SER A 73 11.22 2.60 4.01
N PRO A 74 10.60 1.43 3.79
CA PRO A 74 9.42 0.99 4.53
C PRO A 74 9.65 0.93 6.03
N ALA A 75 8.59 1.17 6.80
CA ALA A 75 8.52 0.71 8.17
C ALA A 75 8.10 -0.78 8.23
N TYR A 76 8.58 -1.47 9.26
CA TYR A 76 8.18 -2.84 9.58
C TYR A 76 7.79 -2.92 11.05
N GLY A 77 6.81 -3.76 11.36
CA GLY A 77 6.27 -3.81 12.71
C GLY A 77 5.30 -2.66 12.97
N CYS A 78 5.25 -2.18 14.22
CA CYS A 78 4.51 -0.98 14.60
C CYS A 78 5.42 0.00 15.36
N PRO A 79 6.48 0.53 14.71
CA PRO A 79 7.38 1.50 15.34
C PRO A 79 6.66 2.81 15.66
N SER A 80 6.77 3.25 16.91
CA SER A 80 6.23 4.54 17.33
C SER A 80 7.05 5.71 16.77
N GLY A 81 6.38 6.80 16.41
CA GLY A 81 7.03 8.06 16.02
C GLY A 81 7.48 8.15 14.56
N LEU A 82 7.12 7.18 13.72
CA LEU A 82 7.24 7.30 12.26
C LEU A 82 5.90 7.77 11.67
N PRO A 83 5.90 8.81 10.81
CA PRO A 83 4.67 9.48 10.40
C PRO A 83 3.76 8.61 9.53
N LEU A 84 4.29 7.74 8.67
CA LEU A 84 3.48 6.93 7.75
C LEU A 84 3.34 5.46 8.16
N VAL A 85 3.71 5.11 9.40
CA VAL A 85 3.56 3.74 9.94
C VAL A 85 2.09 3.26 9.94
N TYR A 86 1.14 4.20 9.98
CA TYR A 86 -0.30 3.94 9.96
C TYR A 86 -0.88 3.91 8.54
N ASN A 87 -0.08 4.24 7.51
CA ASN A 87 -0.54 4.31 6.13
C ASN A 87 -0.65 2.92 5.51
N TYR A 88 -1.74 2.65 4.78
CA TYR A 88 -1.91 1.37 4.08
C TYR A 88 -0.84 1.09 3.03
N MET A 89 -0.16 2.12 2.49
CA MET A 89 0.86 2.00 1.46
C MET A 89 2.29 1.85 2.02
N ASP A 90 2.45 1.64 3.33
CA ASP A 90 3.70 1.19 3.94
C ASP A 90 3.67 -0.34 4.19
N TYR A 91 4.73 -0.92 4.78
CA TYR A 91 4.85 -2.36 5.12
C TYR A 91 4.72 -2.66 6.61
N SER A 92 4.20 -1.72 7.38
CA SER A 92 3.89 -1.91 8.79
C SER A 92 2.90 -3.06 9.01
N TYR A 93 2.89 -3.60 10.23
CA TYR A 93 1.98 -4.69 10.58
C TYR A 93 0.52 -4.26 10.52
N GLU A 94 -0.36 -5.23 10.25
CA GLU A 94 -1.79 -4.99 10.16
C GLU A 94 -2.43 -4.53 11.49
N SER A 95 -1.71 -4.64 12.61
CA SER A 95 -2.15 -4.15 13.91
C SER A 95 -2.03 -2.62 14.08
N CYS A 96 -1.36 -1.93 13.16
CA CYS A 96 -1.19 -0.47 13.22
C CYS A 96 -1.53 0.26 11.93
N VAL A 97 -1.61 -0.39 10.76
CA VAL A 97 -2.08 0.32 9.55
C VAL A 97 -3.58 0.58 9.63
N GLU A 98 -4.01 1.81 9.35
CA GLU A 98 -5.38 2.25 9.60
C GLU A 98 -5.95 3.18 8.50
N GLU A 99 -5.12 3.82 7.67
CA GLU A 99 -5.60 4.91 6.80
C GLU A 99 -4.92 5.05 5.44
N PHE A 100 -5.66 5.67 4.52
CA PHE A 100 -5.11 6.43 3.40
C PHE A 100 -5.15 7.91 3.76
N THR A 101 -4.25 8.71 3.21
CA THR A 101 -4.29 10.17 3.38
C THR A 101 -5.33 10.82 2.47
N GLY A 102 -5.63 12.09 2.72
CA GLY A 102 -6.50 12.89 1.86
C GLY A 102 -5.91 13.08 0.46
N GLY A 103 -4.58 13.26 0.37
CA GLY A 103 -3.84 13.35 -0.88
C GLY A 103 -3.90 12.05 -1.68
N GLN A 104 -3.80 10.89 -1.04
CA GLN A 104 -3.97 9.59 -1.71
C GLN A 104 -5.39 9.42 -2.29
N ALA A 105 -6.42 9.94 -1.63
CA ALA A 105 -7.79 9.86 -2.15
C ALA A 105 -8.02 10.68 -3.43
N VAL A 106 -7.20 11.69 -3.69
CA VAL A 106 -7.29 12.57 -4.88
C VAL A 106 -6.08 12.45 -5.81
N ALA A 107 -5.15 11.54 -5.51
CA ALA A 107 -3.93 11.33 -6.27
C ALA A 107 -4.28 11.05 -7.73
N LYS A 108 -3.70 11.85 -8.62
CA LYS A 108 -3.86 11.72 -10.06
C LYS A 108 -2.76 10.78 -10.53
N THR A 109 -3.15 9.66 -11.10
CA THR A 109 -2.24 8.74 -11.79
C THR A 109 -2.03 9.27 -13.21
N GLU A 110 -0.78 9.39 -13.65
CA GLU A 110 -0.45 9.79 -15.04
C GLU A 110 -0.65 8.66 -16.04
#